data_AF-A0A7H8S237-F1
#
_entry.id   AF-A0A7H8S237-F1
#
_cell.length_a   1.000
_cell.length_b   1.000
_cell.length_c   1.000
_cell.angle_alpha   90.00
_cell.angle_beta   90.00
_cell.angle_gamma   90.00
#
_symmetry.space_group_name_H-M   'P 1'
#
loop_
_entity.id
_entity.type
_entity.pdbx_description
1 polymer ?
#
loop_
_entity_poly.entity_id
_entity_poly.type
_entity_poly.pdbx_seq_one_letter_code
_entity_poly.pdbx_strand_id
1 'polypeptide(L)' 'MKLDLLNKIEVIGKERDVIHVYNNIWDKALHLDYWIDGKETKLIIGDTDGHGRWFQWNLVDPLMSY' A
#
# COMPACT_ATOMS: atom_id res chain seq x y z
N MET A 1 -12.24 12.71 4.44
CA MET A 1 -10.96 12.53 5.16
C MET A 1 -10.07 11.48 4.49
N LYS A 2 -10.48 10.21 4.36
CA LYS A 2 -9.64 9.17 3.71
C LYS A 2 -9.31 9.45 2.23
N LEU A 3 -10.27 9.93 1.44
CA LEU A 3 -10.04 10.25 0.02
C LEU A 3 -9.06 11.41 -0.17
N ASP A 4 -9.08 12.38 0.73
CA ASP A 4 -8.14 13.52 0.70
C ASP A 4 -6.70 13.07 1.00
N LEU A 5 -6.52 12.15 1.94
CA LEU A 5 -5.23 11.51 2.20
C LEU A 5 -4.71 10.79 0.94
N LEU A 6 -5.54 9.96 0.32
CA LEU A 6 -5.15 9.20 -0.86
C LEU A 6 -4.80 10.11 -2.05
N ASN A 7 -5.59 11.16 -2.27
CA ASN A 7 -5.30 12.14 -3.32
C ASN A 7 -3.98 12.87 -3.06
N LYS A 8 -3.67 13.23 -1.82
CA LYS A 8 -2.39 13.86 -1.46
C LYS A 8 -1.21 12.92 -1.71
N ILE A 9 -1.35 11.65 -1.34
CA ILE A 9 -0.33 10.63 -1.59
C ILE A 9 -0.11 10.46 -3.10
N GLU A 10 -1.17 10.40 -3.90
CA GLU A 10 -1.08 10.31 -5.36
C GLU A 10 -0.36 11.52 -5.98
N VAL A 11 -0.70 12.74 -5.53
CA VAL A 11 -0.04 13.97 -6.02
C VAL A 11 1.45 13.95 -5.70
N ILE A 12 1.84 13.55 -4.49
CA ILE A 12 3.25 13.43 -4.11
C ILE A 12 3.93 12.31 -4.91
N GLY A 13 3.25 11.17 -5.08
CA GLY A 13 3.72 9.99 -5.81
C GLY A 13 4.01 10.24 -7.29
N LYS A 14 3.36 11.24 -7.91
CA LYS A 14 3.67 11.67 -9.28
C LYS A 14 5.01 12.38 -9.42
N GLU A 15 5.52 12.96 -8.34
CA GLU A 15 6.77 13.75 -8.34
C GLU A 15 7.93 13.03 -7.64
N ARG A 16 7.63 12.09 -6.73
CA ARG A 16 8.61 11.40 -5.89
C ARG A 16 8.20 9.96 -5.68
N ASP A 17 9.21 9.12 -5.45
CA ASP A 17 8.96 7.74 -5.04
C ASP A 17 8.31 7.72 -3.65
N VAL A 18 7.18 7.02 -3.55
CA VAL A 18 6.38 6.92 -2.33
C VAL A 18 5.97 5.47 -2.10
N ILE A 19 6.08 5.02 -0.86
CA ILE A 19 5.59 3.72 -0.41
C ILE A 19 4.57 3.97 0.70
N HIS A 20 3.36 3.45 0.53
CA HIS A 20 2.25 3.57 1.45
C HIS A 20 1.73 2.17 1.85
N VAL A 21 2.01 1.79 3.09
CA VAL A 21 1.52 0.54 3.69
C VAL A 21 0.41 0.86 4.67
N TYR A 22 -0.76 0.24 4.50
CA TYR A 22 -1.94 0.55 5.32
C TYR A 22 -2.91 -0.62 5.45
N ASN A 23 -3.80 -0.53 6.43
CA ASN A 23 -5.01 -1.35 6.53
C ASN A 23 -6.22 -0.46 6.86
N ASN A 24 -7.44 -1.00 6.78
CA ASN A 24 -8.70 -0.34 7.19
C ASN A 24 -9.07 0.95 6.44
N ILE A 25 -8.47 1.24 5.28
CA ILE A 25 -8.92 2.35 4.39
C ILE A 25 -10.09 1.87 3.50
N TRP A 26 -9.95 0.68 2.91
CA TRP A 26 -10.93 0.07 2.01
C TRP A 26 -11.55 -1.19 2.61
N ASP A 27 -10.70 -2.07 3.14
CA ASP A 27 -11.05 -3.34 3.76
C ASP A 27 -10.07 -3.64 4.91
N LYS A 28 -10.11 -4.88 5.41
CA LYS A 28 -9.27 -5.35 6.53
C LYS A 28 -7.91 -5.90 6.10
N ALA A 29 -7.63 -5.97 4.81
CA ALA A 29 -6.36 -6.49 4.32
C ALA A 29 -5.23 -5.47 4.54
N LEU A 30 -3.99 -5.95 4.47
CA LEU A 30 -2.79 -5.14 4.43
C LEU A 30 -2.51 -4.78 2.97
N HIS A 31 -2.54 -3.50 2.65
CA HIS A 31 -2.27 -2.96 1.33
C HIS A 31 -0.88 -2.33 1.29
N LEU A 32 -0.25 -2.46 0.13
CA LEU A 32 0.97 -1.77 -0.27
C LEU A 32 0.68 -1.05 -1.58
N ASP A 33 0.54 0.26 -1.49
CA ASP A 33 0.48 1.14 -2.64
C ASP A 33 1.85 1.81 -2.78
N TYR A 34 2.43 1.80 -3.98
CA TYR A 34 3.67 2.51 -4.22
C TYR A 34 3.64 3.25 -5.55
N TRP A 35 4.40 4.35 -5.58
CA TRP A 35 4.70 5.11 -6.76
C TRP A 35 6.20 5.08 -6.97
N ILE A 36 6.65 4.59 -8.13
CA ILE A 36 8.04 4.60 -8.57
C ILE A 36 8.07 5.23 -9.95
N ASP A 37 8.93 6.23 -10.17
CA ASP A 37 8.97 7.03 -11.41
C ASP A 37 7.58 7.58 -11.82
N GLY A 38 6.78 7.99 -10.83
CA GLY A 38 5.43 8.52 -11.05
C GLY A 38 4.36 7.47 -11.38
N LYS A 39 4.70 6.17 -11.42
CA LYS A 39 3.75 5.08 -11.75
C LYS A 39 3.23 4.40 -10.50
N GLU A 40 1.91 4.37 -10.36
CA GLU A 40 1.21 3.73 -9.25
C GLU A 40 1.14 2.20 -9.42
N THR A 41 1.35 1.46 -8.34
CA THR A 41 1.03 0.04 -8.21
C THR A 41 0.37 -0.21 -6.86
N LYS A 42 -0.62 -1.10 -6.82
CA LYS A 42 -1.37 -1.48 -5.60
C LYS A 42 -1.35 -2.97 -5.42
N LEU A 43 -0.95 -3.41 -4.24
CA LEU A 43 -0.84 -4.82 -3.89
C LEU A 43 -1.55 -5.09 -2.56
N ILE A 44 -2.23 -6.23 -2.48
CA ILE A 44 -2.65 -6.80 -1.20
C ILE A 44 -1.54 -7.74 -0.76
N ILE A 45 -0.89 -7.42 0.35
CA ILE A 45 0.32 -8.10 0.84
C ILE A 45 0.09 -8.89 2.13
N GLY A 46 -1.16 -9.04 2.56
CA GLY A 46 -1.50 -9.93 3.66
C GLY A 46 -2.81 -9.59 4.35
N ASP A 47 -3.10 -10.37 5.38
CA ASP A 47 -4.28 -10.19 6.23
C ASP A 47 -3.88 -9.50 7.54
N THR A 48 -4.80 -8.72 8.12
CA THR A 48 -4.60 -8.12 9.43
C THR A 48 -5.64 -8.61 10.42
N ASP A 49 -5.24 -8.81 11.68
CA ASP A 49 -6.19 -8.93 12.76
C ASP A 49 -6.83 -7.57 13.04
N GLY A 50 -8.13 -7.59 13.33
CA GLY A 50 -8.86 -6.37 13.69
C GLY A 50 -8.16 -5.64 14.82
N HIS A 51 -7.97 -4.32 14.66
CA HIS A 51 -7.22 -3.42 15.55
C HIS A 51 -5.68 -3.46 15.41
N GLY A 52 -5.13 -4.07 14.35
CA GLY A 52 -3.71 -3.92 14.01
C GLY A 52 -2.75 -4.57 15.00
N ARG A 53 -3.21 -5.58 15.75
CA ARG A 53 -2.40 -6.30 16.74
C ARG A 53 -1.32 -7.15 16.09
N TRP A 54 -1.65 -7.76 14.94
CA TRP A 54 -0.71 -8.49 14.10
C TRP A 54 -1.19 -8.45 12.65
N PHE A 55 -0.25 -8.59 11.73
CA PHE A 55 -0.52 -8.82 10.33
C PHE A 55 0.31 -10.00 9.83
N GLN A 56 -0.25 -10.74 8.88
CA GLN A 56 0.53 -11.64 8.06
C GLN A 56 1.15 -10.84 6.93
N TRP A 57 2.41 -11.13 6.63
CA TRP A 57 3.08 -10.59 5.46
C TRP A 57 3.23 -11.72 4.46
N ASN A 58 2.32 -11.75 3.49
CA ASN A 58 2.43 -12.64 2.36
C ASN A 58 3.40 -11.96 1.40
N LEU A 59 4.61 -12.49 1.29
CA LEU A 59 5.58 -12.03 0.28
C LEU A 59 4.97 -12.27 -1.10
N VAL A 60 4.27 -11.26 -1.63
CA VAL A 60 3.83 -11.27 -3.02
C VAL A 60 5.05 -10.84 -3.80
N ASP A 61 5.76 -11.82 -4.34
CA ASP A 61 6.95 -11.54 -5.11
C ASP A 61 6.77 -11.84 -6.59
N PRO A 62 6.47 -10.80 -7.41
CA PRO A 62 6.71 -10.84 -8.85
C PRO A 62 8.06 -10.22 -9.26
N LEU A 63 8.87 -9.69 -8.32
CA LEU A 63 10.03 -8.84 -8.60
C LEU A 63 11.39 -9.38 -8.07
N MET A 64 11.43 -10.49 -7.34
CA MET A 64 12.62 -11.24 -6.91
C MET A 64 12.64 -12.65 -7.51
N SER A 65 12.21 -12.79 -8.76
CA SER A 65 12.75 -13.84 -9.63
C SER A 65 14.17 -13.46 -10.07
N TYR A 66 15.14 -13.59 -9.17
CA TYR A 66 16.58 -13.64 -9.50
C TYR A 66 17.11 -15.06 -9.36
#